data_AF-A0A4R7PFC5-F1
#
_entry.id   AF-A0A4R7PFC5-F1
#
_cell.length_a   1.000
_cell.length_b   1.000
_cell.length_c   1.000
_cell.angle_alpha   90.00
_cell.angle_beta   90.00
_cell.angle_gamma   90.00
#
_symmetry.space_group_name_H-M   'P 1'
#
loop_
_entity.id
_entity.type
_entity.pdbx_description
1 polymer ?
#
loop_
_entity_poly.entity_id
_entity_poly.type
_entity_poly.pdbx_seq_one_letter_code
_entity_poly.pdbx_strand_id
1 'polypeptide(L)'
;MRNAYREPVKYKPIQASGNLYYVRLKTPMGVMYKFGYTTLSSARERLALRQNGDERYLDRVLFFGHFDNAADIEQAVHERFAGHALFSRFGPQVDMPLYNNGQSELYSTDILRLDPLYNISQSRQTEKNITTKMYGQTAELTAQQAIAQQESDALIERMTPFIRALFRMLDFISNIFASNIERRRTSLIKSLNKRIAAEAERDIELGFVDTERARRLKEKIIADRLKEKEDRIPSIERDIVCAMAALKERDIKRFESIVDIEAFGANVADAMTQDFVVFSDYLGVASNAWMIKLVDAMADAGSTELLLRPVRETYCAALRELVSLHQLRDEDLHLPNEDVYKEEEPSSAEHEQGLSSHLAGYFAPKIFLDLFGRKWTLPDVPTFKRGASWVEFPIQIENDSPVFSGELILRVSRAASRRLELSFPTFIQLLANAQETTGHVVRGINHMGLELRQSSMEQEATV
;
A
#
# COMPACT_ATOMS: atom_id res chain seq x y z
N MET A 1 -10.51 17.55 -16.39
CA MET A 1 -10.38 16.18 -15.82
C MET A 1 -10.98 15.18 -16.81
N ARG A 2 -10.13 14.38 -17.48
CA ARG A 2 -10.58 13.24 -18.31
C ARG A 2 -10.32 12.00 -17.46
N ASN A 3 -11.38 11.33 -17.01
CA ASN A 3 -11.25 10.02 -16.35
C ASN A 3 -10.46 9.10 -17.29
N ALA A 4 -9.34 8.55 -16.82
CA ALA A 4 -8.57 7.57 -17.56
C ALA A 4 -9.49 6.37 -17.84
N TYR A 5 -9.88 6.22 -19.10
CA TYR A 5 -10.71 5.12 -19.57
C TYR A 5 -9.87 3.85 -19.43
N ARG A 6 -10.10 3.06 -18.37
CA ARG A 6 -9.55 1.70 -18.30
C ARG A 6 -10.11 0.95 -19.50
N GLU A 7 -9.25 0.34 -20.31
CA GLU A 7 -9.72 -0.57 -21.34
C GLU A 7 -10.54 -1.67 -20.66
N PRO A 8 -11.83 -1.85 -21.03
CA PRO A 8 -12.63 -2.92 -20.47
C PRO A 8 -11.94 -4.24 -20.76
N VAL A 9 -11.72 -5.06 -19.73
CA VAL A 9 -11.20 -6.43 -19.88
C VAL A 9 -12.12 -7.13 -20.88
N LYS A 10 -11.56 -7.52 -22.03
CA LYS A 10 -12.31 -8.20 -23.10
C LYS A 10 -12.77 -9.56 -22.57
N TYR A 11 -14.01 -9.63 -22.09
CA TYR A 11 -14.65 -10.88 -21.73
C TYR A 11 -14.87 -11.69 -23.00
N LYS A 12 -14.16 -12.81 -23.15
CA LYS A 12 -14.37 -13.75 -24.24
C LYS A 12 -15.18 -14.95 -23.71
N PRO A 13 -16.46 -15.11 -24.07
CA PRO A 13 -17.24 -16.26 -23.61
C PRO A 13 -16.65 -17.57 -24.15
N ILE A 14 -16.87 -18.66 -23.40
CA ILE A 14 -16.39 -20.01 -23.74
C ILE A 14 -17.02 -20.49 -25.07
N GLN A 15 -18.25 -20.07 -25.35
CA GLN A 15 -18.95 -20.37 -26.60
C GLN A 15 -19.13 -19.07 -27.41
N ALA A 16 -18.64 -19.07 -28.65
CA ALA A 16 -18.81 -17.95 -29.57
C ALA A 16 -20.20 -17.92 -30.24
N SER A 17 -20.84 -19.10 -30.37
CA SER A 17 -22.14 -19.28 -31.01
C SER A 17 -23.30 -19.00 -30.06
N GLY A 18 -24.39 -18.43 -30.55
CA GLY A 18 -25.62 -18.22 -29.77
C GLY A 18 -26.54 -17.18 -30.40
N ASN A 19 -27.41 -16.58 -29.60
CA ASN A 19 -28.42 -15.62 -30.04
C ASN A 19 -27.98 -14.19 -29.75
N LEU A 20 -27.95 -13.37 -30.79
CA LEU A 20 -27.91 -11.91 -30.64
C LEU A 20 -29.32 -11.39 -30.43
N TYR A 21 -29.46 -10.43 -29.54
CA TYR A 21 -30.72 -9.76 -29.30
C TYR A 21 -30.57 -8.25 -29.24
N TYR A 22 -31.59 -7.56 -29.73
CA TYR A 22 -31.75 -6.13 -29.58
C TYR A 22 -33.16 -5.84 -29.10
N VAL A 23 -33.27 -5.22 -27.93
CA VAL A 23 -34.55 -5.02 -27.25
C VAL A 23 -34.73 -3.56 -26.87
N ARG A 24 -35.99 -3.13 -26.92
CA ARG A 24 -36.45 -1.89 -26.31
C ARG A 24 -36.94 -2.19 -24.90
N LEU A 25 -36.49 -1.39 -23.96
CA LEU A 25 -36.83 -1.45 -22.56
C LEU A 25 -37.61 -0.20 -22.15
N LYS A 26 -38.65 -0.37 -21.34
CA LYS A 26 -39.41 0.71 -20.70
C LYS A 26 -39.14 0.69 -19.20
N THR A 27 -38.18 1.49 -18.77
CA THR A 27 -37.72 1.55 -17.38
C THR A 27 -38.31 2.76 -16.64
N PRO A 28 -38.21 2.84 -15.30
CA PRO A 28 -38.56 4.05 -14.56
C PRO A 28 -37.75 5.29 -14.97
N MET A 29 -36.56 5.09 -15.55
CA MET A 29 -35.70 6.17 -16.02
C MET A 29 -36.07 6.64 -17.44
N GLY A 30 -36.91 5.88 -18.16
CA GLY A 30 -37.32 6.17 -19.53
C GLY A 30 -37.12 4.98 -20.48
N VAL A 31 -37.24 5.25 -21.77
CA VAL A 31 -37.00 4.25 -22.83
C VAL A 31 -35.50 4.07 -23.03
N MET A 32 -35.06 2.83 -23.06
CA MET A 32 -33.67 2.43 -23.30
C MET A 32 -33.63 1.28 -24.32
N TYR A 33 -32.46 1.03 -24.88
CA TYR A 33 -32.18 -0.09 -25.75
C TYR A 33 -31.06 -0.94 -25.16
N LYS A 34 -31.16 -2.26 -25.30
CA LYS A 34 -30.09 -3.19 -24.93
C LYS A 34 -29.75 -4.05 -26.13
N PHE A 35 -28.47 -4.10 -26.45
CA PHE A 35 -27.90 -5.05 -27.39
C PHE A 35 -27.08 -6.06 -26.61
N GLY A 36 -27.20 -7.34 -26.91
CA GLY A 36 -26.37 -8.33 -26.25
C GLY A 36 -26.43 -9.72 -26.86
N TYR A 37 -25.65 -10.61 -26.26
CA TYR A 37 -25.54 -12.02 -26.60
C TYR A 37 -26.16 -12.91 -25.52
N THR A 38 -26.73 -14.05 -25.93
CA THR A 38 -27.19 -15.09 -25.02
C THR A 38 -27.19 -16.47 -25.67
N THR A 39 -26.92 -17.52 -24.89
CA THR A 39 -27.16 -18.92 -25.29
C THR A 39 -28.61 -19.38 -25.02
N LEU A 40 -29.43 -18.55 -24.39
CA LEU A 40 -30.82 -18.88 -24.03
C LEU A 40 -31.76 -18.73 -25.23
N SER A 41 -32.93 -19.36 -25.14
CA SER A 41 -33.92 -19.41 -26.23
C SER A 41 -34.66 -18.10 -26.49
N SER A 42 -34.62 -17.13 -25.57
CA SER A 42 -35.25 -15.83 -25.77
C SER A 42 -34.57 -14.68 -25.02
N ALA A 43 -34.78 -13.46 -25.50
CA ALA A 43 -34.32 -12.24 -24.80
C ALA A 43 -35.00 -12.09 -23.42
N ARG A 44 -36.26 -12.55 -23.28
CA ARG A 44 -36.98 -12.53 -22.01
C ARG A 44 -36.32 -13.43 -20.97
N GLU A 45 -35.96 -14.66 -21.34
CA GLU A 45 -35.23 -15.58 -20.45
C GLU A 45 -33.88 -14.99 -20.05
N ARG A 46 -33.16 -14.35 -20.99
CA ARG A 46 -31.88 -13.69 -20.69
C ARG A 46 -32.01 -12.59 -19.66
N LEU A 47 -33.06 -11.78 -19.74
CA LEU A 47 -33.33 -10.73 -18.76
C LEU A 47 -33.76 -11.29 -17.41
N ALA A 48 -34.47 -12.44 -17.39
CA ALA A 48 -34.94 -13.10 -16.18
C ALA A 48 -33.87 -13.89 -15.41
N LEU A 49 -32.68 -14.12 -15.99
CA LEU A 49 -31.64 -15.02 -15.46
C LEU A 49 -31.24 -14.75 -13.99
N ARG A 50 -31.24 -13.48 -13.57
CA ARG A 50 -30.87 -13.07 -12.19
C ARG A 50 -32.05 -13.01 -11.22
N GLN A 51 -33.26 -13.35 -11.66
CA GLN A 51 -34.50 -13.35 -10.85
C GLN A 51 -34.78 -12.01 -10.14
N ASN A 52 -34.30 -10.89 -10.69
CA ASN A 52 -34.47 -9.55 -10.15
C ASN A 52 -35.66 -8.79 -10.75
N GLY A 53 -36.43 -9.43 -11.65
CA GLY A 53 -37.60 -8.84 -12.29
C GLY A 53 -37.30 -7.94 -13.49
N ASP A 54 -36.06 -7.90 -13.99
CA ASP A 54 -35.65 -7.07 -15.13
C ASP A 54 -36.45 -7.39 -16.41
N GLU A 55 -36.95 -8.62 -16.55
CA GLU A 55 -37.77 -9.03 -17.69
C GLU A 55 -39.06 -8.22 -17.82
N ARG A 56 -39.53 -7.58 -16.74
CA ARG A 56 -40.70 -6.70 -16.73
C ARG A 56 -40.47 -5.40 -17.49
N TYR A 57 -39.21 -4.98 -17.65
CA TYR A 57 -38.87 -3.80 -18.44
C TYR A 57 -38.91 -4.07 -19.94
N LEU A 58 -38.98 -5.33 -20.38
CA LEU A 58 -39.00 -5.67 -21.80
C LEU A 58 -40.29 -5.18 -22.46
N ASP A 59 -40.18 -4.12 -23.24
CA ASP A 59 -41.29 -3.54 -24.00
C ASP A 59 -41.43 -4.23 -25.36
N ARG A 60 -40.32 -4.35 -26.10
CA ARG A 60 -40.31 -4.95 -27.44
C ARG A 60 -38.99 -5.64 -27.76
N VAL A 61 -39.07 -6.81 -28.40
CA VAL A 61 -37.92 -7.44 -29.07
C VAL A 61 -37.86 -6.92 -30.50
N LEU A 62 -36.79 -6.20 -30.83
CA LEU A 62 -36.58 -5.60 -32.15
C LEU A 62 -35.80 -6.56 -33.07
N PHE A 63 -34.90 -7.34 -32.47
CA PHE A 63 -34.11 -8.36 -33.15
C PHE A 63 -33.83 -9.54 -32.21
N PHE A 64 -33.91 -10.76 -32.72
CA PHE A 64 -33.46 -11.98 -32.05
C PHE A 64 -33.06 -13.00 -33.12
N GLY A 65 -31.79 -13.38 -33.18
CA GLY A 65 -31.29 -14.26 -34.23
C GLY A 65 -30.05 -15.04 -33.81
N HIS A 66 -29.94 -16.27 -34.30
CA HIS A 66 -28.80 -17.15 -34.03
C HIS A 66 -27.63 -16.88 -34.99
N PHE A 67 -26.41 -16.86 -34.46
CA PHE A 67 -25.16 -16.72 -35.22
C PHE A 67 -24.07 -17.61 -34.63
N ASP A 68 -23.24 -18.19 -35.48
CA ASP A 68 -22.10 -19.02 -35.07
C ASP A 68 -20.99 -18.22 -34.38
N ASN A 69 -20.91 -16.91 -34.66
CA ASN A 69 -19.96 -15.95 -34.09
C ASN A 69 -20.67 -14.80 -33.34
N ALA A 70 -21.81 -15.08 -32.73
CA ALA A 70 -22.63 -14.09 -32.04
C ALA A 70 -21.86 -13.25 -31.01
N ALA A 71 -20.98 -13.87 -30.21
CA ALA A 71 -20.19 -13.14 -29.21
C ALA A 71 -19.22 -12.11 -29.83
N ASP A 72 -18.57 -12.46 -30.94
CA ASP A 72 -17.64 -11.55 -31.63
C ASP A 72 -18.41 -10.37 -32.27
N ILE A 73 -19.60 -10.64 -32.81
CA ILE A 73 -20.49 -9.59 -33.33
C ILE A 73 -20.95 -8.67 -32.21
N GLU A 74 -21.34 -9.23 -31.06
CA GLU A 74 -21.72 -8.47 -29.87
C GLU A 74 -20.63 -7.47 -29.49
N GLN A 75 -19.42 -7.98 -29.31
CA GLN A 75 -18.27 -7.18 -28.94
C GLN A 75 -17.96 -6.09 -29.98
N ALA A 76 -17.96 -6.42 -31.28
CA ALA A 76 -17.69 -5.46 -32.34
C ALA A 76 -18.71 -4.30 -32.37
N VAL A 77 -19.99 -4.57 -32.07
CA VAL A 77 -21.02 -3.54 -31.97
C VAL A 77 -20.79 -2.68 -30.73
N HIS A 78 -20.53 -3.26 -29.56
CA HIS A 78 -20.23 -2.48 -28.35
C HIS A 78 -18.99 -1.60 -28.51
N GLU A 79 -17.93 -2.11 -29.15
CA GLU A 79 -16.72 -1.34 -29.47
C GLU A 79 -17.07 -0.16 -30.41
N ARG A 80 -17.84 -0.42 -31.48
CA ARG A 80 -18.26 0.62 -32.43
C ARG A 80 -19.13 1.72 -31.81
N PHE A 81 -20.00 1.35 -30.86
CA PHE A 81 -20.96 2.27 -30.24
C PHE A 81 -20.62 2.61 -28.78
N ALA A 82 -19.37 2.42 -28.34
CA ALA A 82 -18.94 2.67 -26.96
C ALA A 82 -19.27 4.10 -26.49
N GLY A 83 -19.15 5.09 -27.37
CA GLY A 83 -19.48 6.49 -27.08
C GLY A 83 -20.97 6.77 -26.86
N HIS A 84 -21.85 5.83 -27.17
CA HIS A 84 -23.30 5.91 -26.96
C HIS A 84 -23.78 5.08 -25.77
N ALA A 85 -22.90 4.28 -25.15
CA ALA A 85 -23.26 3.50 -23.98
C ALA A 85 -23.60 4.42 -22.80
N LEU A 86 -24.80 4.24 -22.26
CA LEU A 86 -25.46 5.15 -21.33
C LEU A 86 -24.73 5.25 -19.98
N PHE A 87 -24.14 4.14 -19.52
CA PHE A 87 -23.43 4.05 -18.25
C PHE A 87 -21.90 4.05 -18.38
N SER A 88 -21.36 4.25 -19.59
CA SER A 88 -19.91 4.31 -19.82
C SER A 88 -19.20 5.36 -18.95
N ARG A 89 -19.89 6.45 -18.62
CA ARG A 89 -19.34 7.56 -17.83
C ARG A 89 -19.53 7.42 -16.32
N PHE A 90 -20.48 6.61 -15.89
CA PHE A 90 -20.93 6.54 -14.50
C PHE A 90 -20.54 5.23 -13.81
N GLY A 91 -20.11 4.22 -14.57
CA GLY A 91 -19.90 2.87 -14.06
C GLY A 91 -21.22 2.17 -13.70
N PRO A 92 -21.16 0.93 -13.17
CA PRO A 92 -22.33 0.21 -12.68
C PRO A 92 -22.93 0.89 -11.44
N GLN A 93 -24.26 1.03 -11.41
CA GLN A 93 -24.98 1.75 -10.36
C GLN A 93 -26.12 0.89 -9.80
N VAL A 94 -26.10 0.67 -8.47
CA VAL A 94 -27.01 -0.26 -7.77
C VAL A 94 -28.47 0.09 -7.99
N ASP A 95 -28.80 1.39 -7.98
CA ASP A 95 -30.18 1.87 -8.07
C ASP A 95 -30.66 2.12 -9.50
N MET A 96 -29.89 1.66 -10.50
CA MET A 96 -30.20 1.86 -11.91
C MET A 96 -30.74 0.57 -12.54
N PRO A 97 -31.60 0.67 -13.57
CA PRO A 97 -32.12 -0.52 -14.26
C PRO A 97 -31.01 -1.48 -14.69
N LEU A 98 -31.26 -2.79 -14.57
CA LEU A 98 -30.33 -3.86 -14.97
C LEU A 98 -28.97 -3.86 -14.25
N TYR A 99 -28.91 -3.40 -13.00
CA TYR A 99 -27.69 -3.55 -12.18
C TYR A 99 -27.27 -5.01 -12.10
N ASN A 100 -25.98 -5.29 -12.36
CA ASN A 100 -25.41 -6.63 -12.51
C ASN A 100 -26.03 -7.50 -13.63
N ASN A 101 -26.78 -6.90 -14.56
CA ASN A 101 -27.40 -7.56 -15.71
C ASN A 101 -27.05 -6.86 -17.04
N GLY A 102 -25.79 -6.39 -17.16
CA GLY A 102 -25.24 -5.77 -18.37
C GLY A 102 -25.65 -4.31 -18.56
N GLN A 103 -25.52 -3.47 -17.53
CA GLN A 103 -25.74 -2.02 -17.61
C GLN A 103 -24.84 -1.32 -18.64
N SER A 104 -23.62 -1.81 -18.84
CA SER A 104 -22.68 -1.32 -19.85
C SER A 104 -23.20 -1.43 -21.28
N GLU A 105 -24.21 -2.27 -21.49
CA GLU A 105 -24.80 -2.60 -22.80
C GLU A 105 -26.10 -1.81 -23.07
N LEU A 106 -26.40 -0.80 -22.24
CA LEU A 106 -27.59 0.04 -22.37
C LEU A 106 -27.32 1.32 -23.16
N TYR A 107 -28.29 1.70 -23.99
CA TYR A 107 -28.27 2.87 -24.85
C TYR A 107 -29.54 3.70 -24.65
N SER A 108 -29.43 5.02 -24.64
CA SER A 108 -30.58 5.94 -24.67
C SER A 108 -31.14 6.10 -26.10
N THR A 109 -30.28 5.93 -27.10
CA THR A 109 -30.60 6.03 -28.52
C THR A 109 -30.80 4.67 -29.17
N ASP A 110 -31.64 4.60 -30.21
CA ASP A 110 -31.74 3.41 -31.05
C ASP A 110 -30.54 3.33 -32.01
N ILE A 111 -29.46 2.68 -31.56
CA ILE A 111 -28.18 2.62 -32.27
C ILE A 111 -28.23 1.80 -33.57
N LEU A 112 -29.16 0.84 -33.69
CA LEU A 112 -29.32 0.00 -34.88
C LEU A 112 -30.43 0.50 -35.83
N ARG A 113 -31.19 1.53 -35.43
CA ARG A 113 -32.30 2.12 -36.21
C ARG A 113 -33.37 1.10 -36.58
N LEU A 114 -33.69 0.20 -35.64
CA LEU A 114 -34.67 -0.87 -35.80
C LEU A 114 -36.02 -0.57 -35.13
N ASP A 115 -36.10 0.44 -34.26
CA ASP A 115 -37.36 0.84 -33.63
C ASP A 115 -38.05 1.97 -34.41
N PRO A 116 -39.16 1.70 -35.11
CA PRO A 116 -39.91 2.75 -35.82
C PRO A 116 -40.54 3.78 -34.87
N LEU A 117 -40.62 3.49 -33.57
CA LEU A 117 -41.17 4.38 -32.55
C LEU A 117 -40.10 5.23 -31.85
N TYR A 118 -38.83 5.11 -32.24
CA TYR A 118 -37.74 5.89 -31.66
C TYR A 118 -37.92 7.39 -31.91
N ASN A 119 -37.73 8.18 -30.86
CA ASN A 119 -37.71 9.65 -30.93
C ASN A 119 -36.54 10.20 -30.11
N ILE A 120 -35.80 11.16 -30.68
CA ILE A 120 -34.69 11.85 -30.03
C ILE A 120 -35.11 12.53 -28.73
N SER A 121 -36.35 13.04 -28.64
CA SER A 121 -36.83 13.67 -27.39
C SER A 121 -36.92 12.68 -26.23
N GLN A 122 -37.27 11.41 -26.50
CA GLN A 122 -37.31 10.35 -25.50
C GLN A 122 -35.91 10.01 -24.99
N SER A 123 -34.94 9.88 -25.90
CA SER A 123 -33.52 9.65 -25.54
C SER A 123 -33.00 10.75 -24.62
N ARG A 124 -33.22 12.02 -24.99
CA ARG A 124 -32.80 13.18 -24.17
C ARG A 124 -33.47 13.19 -22.81
N GLN A 125 -34.74 12.82 -22.73
CA GLN A 125 -35.46 12.72 -21.46
C GLN A 125 -34.89 11.59 -20.58
N THR A 126 -34.61 10.42 -21.15
CA THR A 126 -33.96 9.30 -20.45
C THR A 126 -32.59 9.71 -19.89
N GLU A 127 -31.75 10.35 -20.71
CA GLU A 127 -30.44 10.85 -20.29
C GLU A 127 -30.56 11.88 -19.16
N LYS A 128 -31.53 12.81 -19.27
CA LYS A 128 -31.81 13.80 -18.23
C LYS A 128 -32.22 13.13 -16.92
N ASN A 129 -33.11 12.15 -16.96
CA ASN A 129 -33.57 11.43 -15.76
C ASN A 129 -32.42 10.70 -15.06
N ILE A 130 -31.57 10.01 -15.81
CA ILE A 130 -30.39 9.32 -15.25
C ILE A 130 -29.43 10.33 -14.65
N THR A 131 -29.12 11.40 -15.40
CA THR A 131 -28.23 12.47 -14.96
C THR A 131 -28.74 13.09 -13.67
N THR A 132 -30.03 13.45 -13.59
CA THR A 132 -30.64 14.01 -12.40
C THR A 132 -30.59 13.04 -11.22
N LYS A 133 -30.86 11.74 -11.42
CA LYS A 133 -30.79 10.75 -10.35
C LYS A 133 -29.35 10.57 -9.84
N MET A 134 -28.38 10.49 -10.74
CA MET A 134 -26.96 10.36 -10.40
C MET A 134 -26.44 11.59 -9.63
N TYR A 135 -26.74 12.80 -10.10
CA TYR A 135 -26.27 14.02 -9.45
C TYR A 135 -27.05 14.35 -8.17
N GLY A 136 -28.33 14.00 -8.09
CA GLY A 136 -29.13 14.13 -6.88
C GLY A 136 -28.59 13.28 -5.73
N GLN A 137 -28.21 12.03 -6.00
CA GLN A 137 -27.57 11.16 -5.01
C GLN A 137 -26.22 11.72 -4.55
N THR A 138 -25.41 12.27 -5.45
CA THR A 138 -24.14 12.89 -5.03
C THR A 138 -24.34 14.12 -4.14
N ALA A 139 -25.38 14.93 -4.36
CA ALA A 139 -25.65 16.09 -3.52
C ALA A 139 -26.08 15.69 -2.10
N GLU A 140 -26.93 14.65 -1.97
CA GLU A 140 -27.34 14.11 -0.67
C GLU A 140 -26.18 13.44 0.07
N LEU A 141 -25.36 12.64 -0.63
CA LEU A 141 -24.15 12.03 -0.06
C LEU A 141 -23.15 13.09 0.41
N THR A 142 -22.94 14.15 -0.38
CA THR A 142 -22.05 15.25 0.00
C THR A 142 -22.56 15.99 1.25
N ALA A 143 -23.88 16.20 1.35
CA ALA A 143 -24.48 16.83 2.53
C ALA A 143 -24.36 15.94 3.79
N GLN A 144 -24.58 14.63 3.67
CA GLN A 144 -24.39 13.69 4.78
C GLN A 144 -22.92 13.59 5.20
N GLN A 145 -22.00 13.57 4.25
CA GLN A 145 -20.56 13.60 4.53
C GLN A 145 -20.14 14.90 5.21
N ALA A 146 -20.69 16.05 4.80
CA ALA A 146 -20.42 17.33 5.46
C ALA A 146 -20.91 17.35 6.92
N ILE A 147 -22.10 16.79 7.19
CA ILE A 147 -22.62 16.65 8.56
C ILE A 147 -21.73 15.71 9.39
N ALA A 148 -21.38 14.54 8.85
CA ALA A 148 -20.51 13.58 9.54
C ALA A 148 -19.11 14.16 9.83
N GLN A 149 -18.56 14.93 8.88
CA GLN A 149 -17.29 15.63 9.06
C GLN A 149 -17.41 16.68 10.18
N GLN A 150 -18.47 17.47 10.18
CA GLN A 150 -18.71 18.47 11.21
C GLN A 150 -18.86 17.84 12.62
N GLU A 151 -19.50 16.67 12.72
CA GLU A 151 -19.59 15.92 13.98
C GLU A 151 -18.24 15.36 14.43
N SER A 152 -17.43 14.84 13.50
CA SER A 152 -16.07 14.37 13.75
C SER A 152 -15.16 15.51 14.23
N ASP A 153 -15.18 16.65 13.55
CA ASP A 153 -14.38 17.83 13.91
C ASP A 153 -14.77 18.34 15.31
N ALA A 154 -16.07 18.38 15.63
CA ALA A 154 -16.55 18.74 16.96
C ALA A 154 -16.12 17.73 18.04
N LEU A 155 -16.05 16.43 17.71
CA LEU A 155 -15.54 15.40 18.62
C LEU A 155 -14.03 15.56 18.86
N ILE A 156 -13.24 15.82 17.82
CA ILE A 156 -11.81 16.08 17.91
C ILE A 156 -11.55 17.31 18.78
N GLU A 157 -12.31 18.39 18.58
CA GLU A 157 -12.19 19.61 19.39
C GLU A 157 -12.48 19.33 20.86
N ARG A 158 -13.50 18.52 21.16
CA ARG A 158 -13.82 18.08 22.54
C ARG A 158 -12.75 17.18 23.15
N MET A 159 -12.10 16.33 22.35
CA MET A 159 -11.07 15.40 22.82
C MET A 159 -9.68 16.04 22.94
N THR A 160 -9.42 17.13 22.22
CA THR A 160 -8.12 17.81 22.19
C THR A 160 -7.55 18.15 23.59
N PRO A 161 -8.33 18.67 24.55
CA PRO A 161 -7.84 18.92 25.91
C PRO A 161 -7.41 17.65 26.64
N PHE A 162 -8.14 16.55 26.46
CA PHE A 162 -7.83 15.26 27.05
C PHE A 162 -6.55 14.66 26.44
N ILE A 163 -6.42 14.71 25.11
CA ILE A 163 -5.22 14.28 24.40
C ILE A 163 -3.99 15.07 24.86
N ARG A 164 -4.09 16.40 24.97
CA ARG A 164 -3.01 17.24 25.51
C ARG A 164 -2.65 16.91 26.96
N ALA A 165 -3.64 16.59 27.80
CA ALA A 165 -3.39 16.17 29.17
C ALA A 165 -2.67 14.82 29.23
N LEU A 166 -3.05 13.88 28.36
CA LEU A 166 -2.40 12.58 28.23
C LEU A 166 -0.93 12.73 27.80
N PHE A 167 -0.64 13.56 26.79
CA PHE A 167 0.74 13.83 26.37
C PHE A 167 1.59 14.44 27.47
N ARG A 168 1.06 15.45 28.20
CA ARG A 168 1.77 16.03 29.36
C ARG A 168 2.09 15.00 30.43
N MET A 169 1.18 14.04 30.66
CA MET A 169 1.40 12.94 31.60
C MET A 169 2.49 11.99 31.10
N LEU A 170 2.49 11.65 29.81
CA LEU A 170 3.53 10.82 29.18
C LEU A 170 4.90 11.50 29.22
N ASP A 171 4.98 12.80 28.92
CA ASP A 171 6.22 13.59 29.05
C ASP A 171 6.72 13.60 30.49
N PHE A 172 5.82 13.76 31.45
CA PHE A 172 6.16 13.71 32.87
C PHE A 172 6.73 12.34 33.27
N ILE A 173 6.09 11.25 32.82
CA ILE A 173 6.56 9.89 33.06
C ILE A 173 7.93 9.66 32.39
N SER A 174 8.10 10.08 31.14
CA SER A 174 9.36 9.99 30.39
C SER A 174 10.48 10.75 31.10
N ASN A 175 10.21 11.96 31.58
CA ASN A 175 11.17 12.75 32.37
C ASN A 175 11.54 12.09 33.70
N ILE A 176 10.60 11.44 34.38
CA ILE A 176 10.89 10.63 35.58
C ILE A 176 11.81 9.46 35.22
N PHE A 177 11.52 8.73 34.14
CA PHE A 177 12.35 7.62 33.70
C PHE A 177 13.75 8.07 33.29
N ALA A 178 13.87 9.14 32.49
CA ALA A 178 15.15 9.74 32.10
C ALA A 178 15.96 10.17 33.34
N SER A 179 15.32 10.84 34.31
CA SER A 179 15.96 11.22 35.57
C SER A 179 16.44 10.00 36.38
N ASN A 180 15.62 8.95 36.45
CA ASN A 180 15.97 7.71 37.16
C ASN A 180 17.09 6.94 36.45
N ILE A 181 17.10 6.90 35.12
CA ILE A 181 18.18 6.32 34.32
C ILE A 181 19.48 7.10 34.57
N GLU A 182 19.44 8.43 34.55
CA GLU A 182 20.64 9.25 34.77
C GLU A 182 21.15 9.12 36.22
N ARG A 183 20.25 9.01 37.21
CA ARG A 183 20.61 8.68 38.61
C ARG A 183 21.23 7.29 38.75
N ARG A 184 20.67 6.28 38.07
CA ARG A 184 21.24 4.92 38.06
C ARG A 184 22.59 4.88 37.35
N ARG A 185 22.73 5.62 36.25
CA ARG A 185 23.98 5.75 35.49
C ARG A 185 25.06 6.44 36.30
N THR A 186 24.77 7.57 36.94
CA THR A 186 25.70 8.26 37.84
C THR A 186 26.06 7.41 39.05
N SER A 187 25.09 6.69 39.64
CA SER A 187 25.35 5.72 40.71
C SER A 187 26.25 4.56 40.25
N LEU A 188 25.99 3.99 39.07
CA LEU A 188 26.81 2.94 38.47
C LEU A 188 28.23 3.43 38.19
N ILE A 189 28.39 4.60 37.55
CA ILE A 189 29.69 5.23 37.31
C ILE A 189 30.42 5.49 38.63
N LYS A 190 29.74 5.97 39.66
CA LYS A 190 30.32 6.17 40.99
C LYS A 190 30.75 4.84 41.63
N SER A 191 29.95 3.79 41.49
CA SER A 191 30.27 2.45 42.00
C SER A 191 31.43 1.79 41.24
N LEU A 192 31.49 1.97 39.91
CA LEU A 192 32.58 1.52 39.03
C LEU A 192 33.86 2.28 39.34
N ASN A 193 33.83 3.61 39.42
CA ASN A 193 34.98 4.42 39.80
C ASN A 193 35.49 4.06 41.20
N LYS A 194 34.60 3.76 42.15
CA LYS A 194 35.00 3.28 43.49
C LYS A 194 35.64 1.90 43.45
N ARG A 195 35.11 0.97 42.65
CA ARG A 195 35.70 -0.36 42.44
C ARG A 195 37.07 -0.27 41.77
N ILE A 196 37.18 0.52 40.69
CA ILE A 196 38.44 0.78 39.98
C ILE A 196 39.46 1.44 40.91
N ALA A 197 39.05 2.39 41.75
CA ALA A 197 39.95 3.02 42.73
C ALA A 197 40.43 2.03 43.80
N ALA A 198 39.54 1.20 44.34
CA ALA A 198 39.88 0.17 45.33
C ALA A 198 40.72 -0.97 44.74
N GLU A 199 40.53 -1.29 43.47
CA GLU A 199 41.34 -2.25 42.72
C GLU A 199 42.72 -1.67 42.40
N ALA A 200 42.79 -0.39 42.01
CA ALA A 200 44.06 0.34 41.85
C ALA A 200 44.84 0.47 43.17
N GLU A 201 44.17 0.73 44.30
CA GLU A 201 44.81 0.74 45.63
C GLU A 201 45.34 -0.65 46.01
N ARG A 202 44.58 -1.72 45.73
CA ARG A 202 45.06 -3.10 45.93
C ARG A 202 46.23 -3.46 45.04
N ASP A 203 46.23 -3.04 43.78
CA ASP A 203 47.32 -3.29 42.84
C ASP A 203 48.59 -2.51 43.24
N ILE A 204 48.43 -1.31 43.81
CA ILE A 204 49.51 -0.53 44.45
C ILE A 204 50.06 -1.25 45.70
N GLU A 205 49.19 -1.75 46.59
CA GLU A 205 49.59 -2.50 47.80
C GLU A 205 50.27 -3.84 47.46
N LEU A 206 49.84 -4.52 46.40
CA LEU A 206 50.40 -5.79 45.94
C LEU A 206 51.73 -5.64 45.17
N GLY A 207 52.24 -4.41 45.02
CA GLY A 207 53.53 -4.14 44.36
C GLY A 207 53.50 -4.42 42.84
N PHE A 208 52.31 -4.58 42.25
CA PHE A 208 52.15 -4.81 40.82
C PHE A 208 51.89 -3.48 40.09
N VAL A 209 52.99 -2.90 39.58
CA VAL A 209 53.05 -2.07 38.36
C VAL A 209 52.48 -0.64 38.43
N ASP A 210 53.41 0.31 38.50
CA ASP A 210 53.49 1.55 37.69
C ASP A 210 52.16 2.26 37.39
N THR A 211 51.65 3.01 38.37
CA THR A 211 50.43 3.84 38.33
C THR A 211 50.30 4.73 37.08
N GLU A 212 51.43 5.11 36.48
CA GLU A 212 51.47 5.92 35.25
C GLU A 212 50.97 5.12 34.03
N ARG A 213 51.19 3.80 34.00
CA ARG A 213 50.78 2.92 32.89
C ARG A 213 49.26 2.71 32.87
N ALA A 214 48.63 2.58 34.05
CA ALA A 214 47.18 2.47 34.17
C ALA A 214 46.47 3.78 33.79
N ARG A 215 47.02 4.95 34.19
CA ARG A 215 46.50 6.27 33.78
C ARG A 215 46.57 6.45 32.27
N ARG A 216 47.72 6.15 31.66
CA ARG A 216 47.92 6.22 30.20
C ARG A 216 46.96 5.29 29.45
N LEU A 217 46.70 4.08 29.97
CA LEU A 217 45.74 3.16 29.35
C LEU A 217 44.31 3.71 29.41
N LYS A 218 43.92 4.34 30.52
CA LYS A 218 42.59 4.96 30.67
C LYS A 218 42.41 6.19 29.76
N GLU A 219 43.41 7.07 29.71
CA GLU A 219 43.42 8.22 28.80
C GLU A 219 43.38 7.75 27.34
N LYS A 220 44.12 6.69 27.01
CA LYS A 220 44.07 6.06 25.69
C LYS A 220 42.68 5.50 25.37
N ILE A 221 42.02 4.78 26.28
CA ILE A 221 40.66 4.25 26.06
C ILE A 221 39.65 5.39 25.85
N ILE A 222 39.76 6.50 26.59
CA ILE A 222 38.88 7.66 26.43
C ILE A 222 39.15 8.36 25.10
N ALA A 223 40.42 8.58 24.74
CA ALA A 223 40.82 9.17 23.47
C ALA A 223 40.39 8.28 22.29
N ASP A 224 40.58 6.97 22.39
CA ASP A 224 40.14 6.00 21.38
C ASP A 224 38.61 6.02 21.21
N ARG A 225 37.84 6.16 22.30
CA ARG A 225 36.37 6.29 22.24
C ARG A 225 35.88 7.64 21.72
N LEU A 226 36.61 8.72 21.99
CA LEU A 226 36.29 10.05 21.45
C LEU A 226 36.61 10.11 19.96
N LYS A 227 37.76 9.55 19.56
CA LYS A 227 38.15 9.40 18.17
C LYS A 227 37.20 8.48 17.41
N GLU A 228 36.75 7.38 18.02
CA GLU A 228 35.71 6.51 17.45
C GLU A 228 34.38 7.25 17.23
N LYS A 229 34.05 8.24 18.06
CA LYS A 229 32.88 9.10 17.86
C LYS A 229 33.09 10.15 16.76
N GLU A 230 34.24 10.81 16.73
CA GLU A 230 34.57 11.80 15.71
C GLU A 230 34.72 11.17 14.31
N ASP A 231 35.26 9.96 14.23
CA ASP A 231 35.46 9.21 12.98
C ASP A 231 34.20 8.43 12.54
N ARG A 232 33.12 8.45 13.33
CA ARG A 232 31.93 7.63 13.05
C ARG A 232 31.22 8.04 11.76
N ILE A 233 31.01 9.33 11.54
CA ILE A 233 30.32 9.83 10.34
C ILE A 233 31.17 9.63 9.08
N PRO A 234 32.47 10.02 9.04
CA PRO A 234 33.33 9.72 7.89
C PRO A 234 33.44 8.22 7.59
N SER A 235 33.42 7.36 8.63
CA SER A 235 33.41 5.92 8.43
C SER A 235 32.10 5.42 7.81
N ILE A 236 30.94 5.93 8.24
CA ILE A 236 29.65 5.60 7.63
C ILE A 236 29.63 6.03 6.15
N GLU A 237 30.09 7.24 5.83
CA GLU A 237 30.16 7.73 4.44
C GLU A 237 31.04 6.83 3.55
N ARG A 238 32.21 6.41 4.06
CA ARG A 238 33.10 5.50 3.35
C ARG A 238 32.44 4.15 3.08
N ASP A 239 31.75 3.61 4.07
CA ASP A 239 31.06 2.34 3.97
C ASP A 239 29.85 2.42 3.03
N ILE A 240 29.14 3.55 3.00
CA ILE A 240 28.07 3.80 2.00
C ILE A 240 28.65 3.73 0.59
N VAL A 241 29.76 4.43 0.32
CA VAL A 241 30.41 4.41 -1.00
C VAL A 241 30.85 2.98 -1.36
N CYS A 242 31.37 2.23 -0.39
CA CYS A 242 31.75 0.83 -0.59
C CYS A 242 30.54 -0.09 -0.85
N ALA A 243 29.41 0.13 -0.17
CA ALA A 243 28.16 -0.60 -0.42
C ALA A 243 27.59 -0.28 -1.80
N MET A 244 27.61 0.99 -2.22
CA MET A 244 27.18 1.40 -3.57
C MET A 244 28.09 0.82 -4.66
N ALA A 245 29.41 0.75 -4.42
CA ALA A 245 30.33 0.08 -5.32
C ALA A 245 30.04 -1.43 -5.42
N ALA A 246 29.85 -2.11 -4.27
CA ALA A 246 29.48 -3.52 -4.24
C ALA A 246 28.16 -3.80 -4.97
N LEU A 247 27.17 -2.92 -4.79
CA LEU A 247 25.91 -2.95 -5.53
C LEU A 247 26.17 -2.86 -7.03
N LYS A 248 26.91 -1.84 -7.51
CA LYS A 248 27.27 -1.67 -8.94
C LYS A 248 28.09 -2.83 -9.51
N GLU A 249 28.88 -3.50 -8.69
CA GLU A 249 29.69 -4.67 -9.08
C GLU A 249 28.90 -5.99 -9.03
N ARG A 250 27.66 -5.99 -8.53
CA ARG A 250 26.82 -7.18 -8.28
C ARG A 250 27.46 -8.16 -7.27
N ASP A 251 28.25 -7.64 -6.33
CA ASP A 251 28.92 -8.42 -5.31
C ASP A 251 28.07 -8.50 -4.03
N ILE A 252 27.16 -9.47 -4.00
CA ILE A 252 26.26 -9.67 -2.86
C ILE A 252 27.03 -9.95 -1.56
N LYS A 253 28.13 -10.71 -1.61
CA LYS A 253 28.89 -11.08 -0.40
C LYS A 253 29.54 -9.84 0.21
N ARG A 254 30.13 -8.99 -0.63
CA ARG A 254 30.70 -7.71 -0.17
C ARG A 254 29.59 -6.79 0.34
N PHE A 255 28.46 -6.72 -0.34
CA PHE A 255 27.32 -5.91 0.09
C PHE A 255 26.81 -6.32 1.48
N GLU A 256 26.52 -7.61 1.70
CA GLU A 256 26.06 -8.15 3.00
C GLU A 256 27.11 -8.06 4.12
N SER A 257 28.40 -7.97 3.78
CA SER A 257 29.44 -7.71 4.77
C SER A 257 29.40 -6.27 5.31
N ILE A 258 28.83 -5.34 4.52
CA ILE A 258 28.75 -3.91 4.83
C ILE A 258 27.36 -3.55 5.35
N VAL A 259 26.30 -4.05 4.73
CA VAL A 259 24.89 -3.69 5.00
C VAL A 259 24.21 -4.80 5.80
N ASP A 260 23.45 -4.40 6.82
CA ASP A 260 22.64 -5.32 7.62
C ASP A 260 21.30 -5.57 6.92
N ILE A 261 21.23 -6.64 6.12
CA ILE A 261 20.05 -6.98 5.32
C ILE A 261 18.82 -7.24 6.19
N GLU A 262 19.01 -7.91 7.33
CA GLU A 262 17.89 -8.23 8.23
C GLU A 262 17.34 -6.96 8.88
N ALA A 263 18.21 -6.03 9.29
CA ALA A 263 17.78 -4.73 9.76
C ALA A 263 17.11 -3.91 8.65
N PHE A 264 17.57 -4.01 7.40
CA PHE A 264 16.89 -3.40 6.25
C PHE A 264 15.46 -3.93 6.11
N GLY A 265 15.25 -5.25 6.11
CA GLY A 265 13.92 -5.85 6.00
C GLY A 265 13.01 -5.38 7.13
N ALA A 266 13.52 -5.37 8.37
CA ALA A 266 12.80 -4.86 9.53
C ALA A 266 12.39 -3.39 9.38
N ASN A 267 13.32 -2.53 8.96
CA ASN A 267 13.07 -1.10 8.81
C ASN A 267 12.12 -0.77 7.66
N VAL A 268 12.14 -1.55 6.57
CA VAL A 268 11.12 -1.45 5.50
C VAL A 268 9.76 -1.84 6.05
N ALA A 269 9.67 -2.98 6.75
CA ALA A 269 8.41 -3.44 7.34
C ALA A 269 7.85 -2.40 8.32
N ASP A 270 8.69 -1.85 9.19
CA ASP A 270 8.30 -0.80 10.15
C ASP A 270 7.86 0.49 9.43
N ALA A 271 8.53 0.89 8.35
CA ALA A 271 8.14 2.06 7.56
C ALA A 271 6.80 1.87 6.83
N MET A 272 6.54 0.67 6.31
CA MET A 272 5.27 0.34 5.65
C MET A 272 4.11 0.22 6.64
N THR A 273 4.41 -0.20 7.86
CA THR A 273 3.41 -0.46 8.91
C THR A 273 3.27 0.69 9.89
N GLN A 274 4.05 1.77 9.70
CA GLN A 274 4.08 2.92 10.59
C GLN A 274 2.66 3.45 10.86
N ASP A 275 1.80 3.46 9.83
CA ASP A 275 0.46 4.06 9.90
C ASP A 275 -0.68 3.03 10.02
N PHE A 276 -0.36 1.75 10.25
CA PHE A 276 -1.38 0.73 10.52
C PHE A 276 -2.04 1.01 11.88
N VAL A 277 -3.11 1.78 11.85
CA VAL A 277 -4.02 1.94 12.99
C VAL A 277 -4.85 0.67 13.08
N VAL A 278 -4.38 -0.26 13.92
CA VAL A 278 -5.15 -1.27 14.66
C VAL A 278 -6.45 -1.74 13.97
N PHE A 279 -6.34 -2.87 13.26
CA PHE A 279 -7.40 -3.74 12.71
C PHE A 279 -7.84 -3.66 11.23
N SER A 280 -7.77 -2.54 10.50
CA SER A 280 -8.28 -2.51 9.11
C SER A 280 -7.25 -2.78 8.02
N ASP A 281 -5.97 -2.52 8.29
CA ASP A 281 -4.96 -2.38 7.25
C ASP A 281 -4.07 -3.63 7.08
N TYR A 282 -4.41 -4.73 7.77
CA TYR A 282 -3.76 -6.05 7.64
C TYR A 282 -3.76 -6.62 6.21
N LEU A 283 -4.51 -5.99 5.31
CA LEU A 283 -4.62 -6.32 3.89
C LEU A 283 -3.37 -5.93 3.07
N GLY A 284 -2.40 -5.23 3.67
CA GLY A 284 -1.18 -4.74 3.00
C GLY A 284 0.08 -5.57 3.26
N VAL A 285 -0.02 -6.79 3.78
CA VAL A 285 1.14 -7.63 4.10
C VAL A 285 1.14 -8.83 3.15
N ALA A 286 2.23 -9.02 2.40
CA ALA A 286 2.37 -10.20 1.55
C ALA A 286 2.38 -11.45 2.43
N SER A 287 1.31 -12.22 2.41
CA SER A 287 1.29 -13.55 3.01
C SER A 287 0.60 -14.51 2.06
N ASN A 288 1.10 -15.74 2.00
CA ASN A 288 0.39 -16.89 1.44
C ASN A 288 -0.69 -17.41 2.41
N ALA A 289 -1.13 -16.59 3.36
CA ALA A 289 -2.06 -16.97 4.42
C ALA A 289 -3.49 -16.54 4.07
N TRP A 290 -4.46 -17.40 4.39
CA TRP A 290 -5.84 -16.96 4.47
C TRP A 290 -6.05 -16.03 5.65
N MET A 291 -6.83 -14.97 5.44
CA MET A 291 -7.13 -13.95 6.45
C MET A 291 -7.63 -14.55 7.78
N ILE A 292 -8.46 -15.59 7.72
CA ILE A 292 -9.01 -16.25 8.92
C ILE A 292 -7.88 -16.91 9.73
N LYS A 293 -6.98 -17.65 9.08
CA LYS A 293 -5.84 -18.29 9.76
C LYS A 293 -4.85 -17.28 10.34
N LEU A 294 -4.65 -16.15 9.66
CA LEU A 294 -3.82 -15.06 10.18
C LEU A 294 -4.45 -14.45 11.44
N VAL A 295 -5.77 -14.22 11.44
CA VAL A 295 -6.51 -13.74 12.61
C VAL A 295 -6.43 -14.74 13.77
N ASP A 296 -6.60 -16.03 13.50
CA ASP A 296 -6.48 -17.09 14.51
C ASP A 296 -5.06 -17.15 15.08
N ALA A 297 -4.02 -17.11 14.24
CA ALA A 297 -2.64 -17.12 14.68
C ALA A 297 -2.25 -15.86 15.47
N MET A 298 -2.83 -14.70 15.13
CA MET A 298 -2.66 -13.44 15.88
C MET A 298 -3.36 -13.47 17.25
N ALA A 299 -4.34 -14.36 17.46
CA ALA A 299 -4.92 -14.57 18.78
C ALA A 299 -3.97 -15.34 19.72
N ASP A 300 -3.12 -16.22 19.15
CA ASP A 300 -2.24 -17.11 19.88
C ASP A 300 -0.78 -16.61 20.01
N ALA A 301 -0.30 -15.80 19.07
CA ALA A 301 1.06 -15.23 19.07
C ALA A 301 1.04 -13.70 19.10
N GLY A 302 2.19 -13.08 19.44
CA GLY A 302 2.37 -11.63 19.34
C GLY A 302 2.07 -11.15 17.92
N SER A 303 0.90 -10.53 17.74
CA SER A 303 0.24 -10.29 16.45
C SER A 303 1.08 -9.48 15.46
N THR A 304 1.97 -8.63 15.95
CA THR A 304 2.84 -7.78 15.13
C THR A 304 3.91 -8.58 14.38
N GLU A 305 4.54 -9.58 15.01
CA GLU A 305 5.65 -10.29 14.38
C GLU A 305 5.17 -11.20 13.24
N LEU A 306 3.99 -11.80 13.39
CA LEU A 306 3.35 -12.60 12.34
C LEU A 306 3.03 -11.78 11.08
N LEU A 307 2.78 -10.47 11.23
CA LEU A 307 2.55 -9.55 10.14
C LEU A 307 3.85 -9.03 9.52
N LEU A 308 4.83 -8.70 10.36
CA LEU A 308 6.06 -8.09 9.85
C LEU A 308 6.97 -9.12 9.17
N ARG A 309 7.02 -10.35 9.68
CA ARG A 309 7.96 -11.37 9.20
C ARG A 309 7.88 -11.63 7.69
N PRO A 310 6.70 -11.85 7.07
CA PRO A 310 6.63 -12.05 5.62
C PRO A 310 7.13 -10.86 4.81
N VAL A 311 6.85 -9.63 5.25
CA VAL A 311 7.36 -8.40 4.61
C VAL A 311 8.89 -8.36 4.71
N ARG A 312 9.45 -8.65 5.89
CA ARG A 312 10.91 -8.71 6.07
C ARG A 312 11.54 -9.73 5.12
N GLU A 313 11.01 -10.95 5.09
CA GLU A 313 11.53 -12.04 4.24
C GLU A 313 11.50 -11.66 2.75
N THR A 314 10.37 -11.11 2.27
CA THR A 314 10.24 -10.69 0.87
C THR A 314 11.18 -9.56 0.50
N TYR A 315 11.28 -8.50 1.31
CA TYR A 315 12.15 -7.36 0.98
C TYR A 315 13.64 -7.67 1.16
N CYS A 316 14.01 -8.50 2.14
CA CYS A 316 15.38 -9.02 2.24
C CYS A 316 15.77 -9.77 0.96
N ALA A 317 14.90 -10.64 0.45
CA ALA A 317 15.13 -11.36 -0.80
C ALA A 317 15.17 -10.41 -2.01
N ALA A 318 14.23 -9.47 -2.12
CA ALA A 318 14.22 -8.48 -3.20
C ALA A 318 15.50 -7.63 -3.22
N LEU A 319 16.03 -7.22 -2.07
CA LEU A 319 17.30 -6.49 -2.01
C LEU A 319 18.48 -7.34 -2.51
N ARG A 320 18.51 -8.63 -2.17
CA ARG A 320 19.54 -9.57 -2.66
C ARG A 320 19.46 -9.73 -4.18
N GLU A 321 18.26 -9.84 -4.73
CA GLU A 321 18.02 -9.90 -6.18
C GLU A 321 18.41 -8.60 -6.88
N LEU A 322 18.02 -7.44 -6.33
CA LEU A 322 18.41 -6.13 -6.85
C LEU A 322 19.94 -5.99 -6.92
N VAL A 323 20.65 -6.44 -5.89
CA VAL A 323 22.13 -6.43 -5.89
C VAL A 323 22.69 -7.37 -6.96
N SER A 324 22.12 -8.56 -7.10
CA SER A 324 22.63 -9.59 -8.01
C SER A 324 22.34 -9.28 -9.48
N LEU A 325 21.18 -8.69 -9.77
CA LEU A 325 20.65 -8.52 -11.14
C LEU A 325 20.66 -7.07 -11.63
N HIS A 326 20.80 -6.08 -10.73
CA HIS A 326 20.54 -4.64 -10.99
C HIS A 326 19.12 -4.32 -11.47
N GLN A 327 18.22 -5.27 -11.35
CA GLN A 327 16.85 -5.12 -11.78
C GLN A 327 15.96 -5.91 -10.84
N LEU A 328 14.80 -5.35 -10.51
CA LEU A 328 13.71 -6.07 -9.89
C LEU A 328 12.71 -6.42 -10.99
N ARG A 329 12.53 -7.71 -11.28
CA ARG A 329 11.47 -8.23 -12.15
C ARG A 329 10.28 -8.65 -11.30
N ASP A 330 9.14 -8.86 -11.94
CA ASP A 330 7.90 -9.28 -11.26
C ASP A 330 8.07 -10.63 -10.58
N GLU A 331 8.89 -11.51 -11.17
CA GLU A 331 9.17 -12.84 -10.66
C GLU A 331 10.19 -12.84 -9.50
N ASP A 332 10.89 -11.73 -9.28
CA ASP A 332 11.94 -11.61 -8.25
C ASP A 332 11.33 -11.28 -6.87
N LEU A 333 10.01 -11.05 -6.80
CA LEU A 333 9.27 -10.95 -5.54
C LEU A 333 9.12 -12.34 -4.93
N HIS A 334 10.07 -12.71 -4.08
CA HIS A 334 10.03 -13.94 -3.31
C HIS A 334 8.88 -13.93 -2.29
N LEU A 335 8.01 -14.93 -2.42
CA LEU A 335 7.06 -15.30 -1.38
C LEU A 335 7.76 -16.26 -0.39
N PRO A 336 7.42 -16.21 0.91
CA PRO A 336 7.89 -17.21 1.86
C PRO A 336 7.62 -18.64 1.32
N ASN A 337 8.66 -19.48 1.30
CA ASN A 337 8.60 -20.84 0.73
C ASN A 337 7.69 -21.80 1.52
N GLU A 338 7.42 -21.49 2.78
CA GLU A 338 6.54 -22.27 3.63
C GLU A 338 5.17 -21.58 3.63
N ASP A 339 4.11 -22.36 3.42
CA ASP A 339 2.78 -21.97 3.90
C ASP A 339 2.91 -21.77 5.40
N VAL A 340 3.21 -20.52 5.82
CA VAL A 340 3.38 -20.16 7.23
C VAL A 340 2.11 -20.57 8.01
N TYR A 341 0.99 -20.80 7.30
CA TYR A 341 -0.27 -21.30 7.80
C TYR A 341 -0.88 -22.36 6.86
N LYS A 342 -0.28 -23.56 6.79
CA LYS A 342 -0.86 -24.70 6.04
C LYS A 342 -2.34 -24.93 6.37
N GLU A 343 -3.14 -25.17 5.35
CA GLU A 343 -4.47 -25.78 5.49
C GLU A 343 -4.36 -27.16 6.17
N GLU A 344 -5.30 -27.45 7.09
CA GLU A 344 -5.84 -28.80 7.16
C GLU A 344 -6.90 -28.81 6.05
N GLU A 345 -6.83 -29.82 5.17
CA GLU A 345 -7.49 -29.96 3.85
C GLU A 345 -8.67 -29.04 3.50
N PRO A 346 -8.76 -28.56 2.24
CA PRO A 346 -9.81 -27.65 1.79
C PRO A 346 -11.18 -28.33 1.88
N SER A 347 -11.87 -28.09 2.99
CA SER A 347 -13.22 -28.61 3.19
C SER A 347 -14.22 -27.64 2.56
N SER A 348 -14.92 -28.16 1.56
CA SER A 348 -16.26 -27.75 1.13
C SER A 348 -16.41 -26.60 0.12
N ALA A 349 -17.57 -26.66 -0.55
CA ALA A 349 -17.96 -26.10 -1.84
C ALA A 349 -18.00 -24.56 -1.95
N GLU A 350 -17.52 -23.83 -0.95
CA GLU A 350 -17.46 -22.36 -0.96
C GLU A 350 -16.34 -21.82 -1.86
N HIS A 351 -15.39 -22.68 -2.26
CA HIS A 351 -14.29 -22.34 -3.17
C HIS A 351 -14.72 -21.96 -4.59
N GLU A 352 -15.94 -22.30 -5.03
CA GLU A 352 -16.42 -21.95 -6.38
C GLU A 352 -17.04 -20.55 -6.49
N GLN A 353 -17.30 -19.85 -5.37
CA GLN A 353 -18.02 -18.57 -5.39
C GLN A 353 -17.14 -17.32 -5.54
N GLY A 354 -15.86 -17.47 -5.89
CA GLY A 354 -15.03 -16.38 -6.42
C GLY A 354 -14.62 -15.28 -5.42
N LEU A 355 -14.99 -15.37 -4.14
CA LEU A 355 -14.54 -14.42 -3.11
C LEU A 355 -13.11 -14.69 -2.62
N SER A 356 -12.60 -15.92 -2.69
CA SER A 356 -11.28 -16.29 -2.16
C SER A 356 -10.11 -15.90 -3.07
N SER A 357 -10.30 -15.89 -4.40
CA SER A 357 -9.24 -15.50 -5.36
C SER A 357 -8.89 -14.01 -5.30
N HIS A 358 -9.79 -13.18 -4.80
CA HIS A 358 -9.55 -11.75 -4.60
C HIS A 358 -8.65 -11.45 -3.40
N LEU A 359 -8.64 -12.31 -2.38
CA LEU A 359 -7.81 -12.14 -1.18
C LEU A 359 -6.39 -12.70 -1.36
N ALA A 360 -6.22 -13.73 -2.21
CA ALA A 360 -4.92 -14.29 -2.57
C ALA A 360 -4.04 -13.35 -3.43
N GLY A 361 -4.58 -12.22 -3.90
CA GLY A 361 -3.89 -11.25 -4.76
C GLY A 361 -3.27 -10.06 -4.03
N TYR A 362 -3.34 -9.99 -2.70
CA TYR A 362 -2.84 -8.86 -1.91
C TYR A 362 -1.31 -8.95 -1.70
N PHE A 363 -0.57 -8.80 -2.79
CA PHE A 363 0.89 -8.69 -2.77
C PHE A 363 1.29 -7.22 -2.66
N ALA A 364 1.35 -6.71 -1.44
CA ALA A 364 1.76 -5.33 -1.20
C ALA A 364 3.13 -4.96 -1.80
N PRO A 365 4.18 -5.83 -1.78
CA PRO A 365 5.44 -5.54 -2.46
C PRO A 365 5.26 -5.25 -3.94
N LYS A 366 4.39 -6.00 -4.62
CA LYS A 366 4.05 -5.75 -6.03
C LYS A 366 3.33 -4.42 -6.21
N ILE A 367 2.38 -4.10 -5.33
CA ILE A 367 1.66 -2.82 -5.37
C ILE A 367 2.63 -1.64 -5.20
N PHE A 368 3.56 -1.72 -4.25
CA PHE A 368 4.55 -0.66 -4.03
C PHE A 368 5.54 -0.56 -5.18
N LEU A 369 6.01 -1.67 -5.74
CA LEU A 369 6.87 -1.65 -6.93
C LEU A 369 6.13 -1.17 -8.19
N ASP A 370 4.86 -1.51 -8.35
CA ASP A 370 3.99 -1.01 -9.42
C ASP A 370 3.66 0.47 -9.25
N LEU A 371 3.72 0.99 -8.02
CA LEU A 371 3.45 2.40 -7.71
C LEU A 371 4.70 3.26 -7.86
N PHE A 372 5.77 2.91 -7.16
CA PHE A 372 7.05 3.63 -7.17
C PHE A 372 7.83 3.41 -8.46
N GLY A 373 7.64 2.27 -9.12
CA GLY A 373 8.43 1.86 -10.26
C GLY A 373 9.67 1.08 -9.89
N ARG A 374 10.28 0.49 -10.92
CA ARG A 374 11.41 -0.44 -10.80
C ARG A 374 12.74 0.24 -11.12
N LYS A 375 12.74 1.51 -11.53
CA LYS A 375 13.93 2.26 -11.91
C LYS A 375 14.44 3.11 -10.75
N TRP A 376 15.49 2.63 -10.09
CA TRP A 376 16.07 3.25 -8.91
C TRP A 376 17.45 3.77 -9.30
N THR A 377 17.60 5.09 -9.33
CA THR A 377 18.84 5.73 -9.74
C THR A 377 19.60 6.22 -8.52
N LEU A 378 20.79 5.65 -8.33
CA LEU A 378 21.73 6.08 -7.31
C LEU A 378 22.70 7.12 -7.86
N PRO A 379 23.02 8.18 -7.10
CA PRO A 379 24.03 9.14 -7.53
C PRO A 379 25.41 8.47 -7.57
N ASP A 380 26.24 8.81 -8.56
CA ASP A 380 27.63 8.32 -8.62
C ASP A 380 28.47 8.81 -7.43
N VAL A 381 28.19 10.03 -6.98
CA VAL A 381 28.79 10.65 -5.82
C VAL A 381 27.65 11.21 -4.95
N PRO A 382 27.19 10.48 -3.91
CA PRO A 382 26.13 10.96 -3.04
C PRO A 382 26.56 12.21 -2.28
N THR A 383 25.67 13.21 -2.23
CA THR A 383 25.81 14.35 -1.33
C THR A 383 25.17 14.00 0.01
N PHE A 384 25.97 14.08 1.07
CA PHE A 384 25.55 13.64 2.40
C PHE A 384 25.06 14.78 3.29
N LYS A 385 23.88 14.59 3.89
CA LYS A 385 23.41 15.36 5.04
C LYS A 385 23.74 14.59 6.32
N ARG A 386 24.39 15.25 7.28
CA ARG A 386 24.96 14.61 8.47
C ARG A 386 24.12 14.90 9.71
N GLY A 387 23.77 13.85 10.45
CA GLY A 387 23.28 13.94 11.82
C GLY A 387 24.35 13.57 12.84
N ALA A 388 23.98 13.49 14.12
CA ALA A 388 24.90 13.13 15.20
C ALA A 388 25.43 11.68 15.10
N SER A 389 24.66 10.77 14.51
CA SER A 389 24.99 9.35 14.40
C SER A 389 24.52 8.70 13.11
N TRP A 390 24.11 9.48 12.12
CA TRP A 390 23.54 9.02 10.86
C TRP A 390 23.93 9.93 9.70
N VAL A 391 23.79 9.40 8.49
CA VAL A 391 24.00 10.11 7.22
C VAL A 391 22.78 9.91 6.33
N GLU A 392 22.30 10.97 5.69
CA GLU A 392 21.20 10.95 4.73
C GLU A 392 21.69 11.27 3.32
N PHE A 393 21.13 10.60 2.32
CA PHE A 393 21.25 10.99 0.92
C PHE A 393 20.01 10.56 0.11
N PRO A 394 19.68 11.30 -0.96
CA PRO A 394 18.53 10.97 -1.79
C PRO A 394 18.84 9.88 -2.81
N ILE A 395 17.82 9.07 -3.11
CA ILE A 395 17.78 8.18 -4.27
C ILE A 395 16.58 8.56 -5.14
N GLN A 396 16.79 8.60 -6.46
CA GLN A 396 15.72 8.93 -7.40
C GLN A 396 14.99 7.65 -7.78
N ILE A 397 13.67 7.72 -7.77
CA ILE A 397 12.80 6.59 -8.07
C ILE A 397 11.86 7.02 -9.19
N GLU A 398 11.79 6.20 -10.24
CA GLU A 398 10.99 6.45 -11.43
C GLU A 398 10.15 5.23 -11.80
N ASN A 399 8.93 5.54 -12.25
CA ASN A 399 8.01 4.59 -12.85
C ASN A 399 7.58 5.13 -14.22
N ASP A 400 7.73 4.34 -15.26
CA ASP A 400 7.33 4.74 -16.61
C ASP A 400 5.82 4.53 -16.86
N SER A 401 5.17 3.65 -16.08
CA SER A 401 3.75 3.35 -16.23
C SER A 401 3.14 2.89 -14.90
N PRO A 402 2.38 3.75 -14.21
CA PRO A 402 2.10 5.16 -14.51
C PRO A 402 3.36 6.06 -14.42
N VAL A 403 3.39 7.18 -15.16
CA VAL A 403 4.53 8.13 -15.12
C VAL A 403 4.61 8.76 -13.73
N PHE A 404 5.60 8.34 -12.94
CA PHE A 404 5.90 8.87 -11.62
C PHE A 404 7.42 9.07 -11.46
N SER A 405 7.80 10.15 -10.79
CA SER A 405 9.17 10.40 -10.38
C SER A 405 9.15 11.02 -9.00
N GLY A 406 10.00 10.51 -8.10
CA GLY A 406 10.07 10.98 -6.73
C GLY A 406 11.42 10.67 -6.09
N GLU A 407 11.64 11.26 -4.93
CA GLU A 407 12.88 11.13 -4.18
C GLU A 407 12.64 10.36 -2.87
N LEU A 408 13.37 9.27 -2.68
CA LEU A 408 13.41 8.56 -1.41
C LEU A 408 14.70 8.95 -0.67
N ILE A 409 14.56 9.45 0.56
CA ILE A 409 15.69 9.75 1.42
C ILE A 409 16.12 8.46 2.10
N LEU A 410 17.37 8.06 1.89
CA LEU A 410 17.99 6.95 2.61
C LEU A 410 18.74 7.50 3.81
N ARG A 411 18.30 7.15 5.02
CA ARG A 411 19.02 7.44 6.26
C ARG A 411 19.80 6.21 6.69
N VAL A 412 21.12 6.35 6.74
CA VAL A 412 22.07 5.31 7.09
C VAL A 412 22.66 5.56 8.46
N SER A 413 22.62 4.54 9.32
CA SER A 413 23.28 4.56 10.61
C SER A 413 24.13 3.30 10.79
N ARG A 414 24.78 3.15 11.94
CA ARG A 414 25.61 1.99 12.24
C ARG A 414 24.97 1.14 13.33
N ALA A 415 24.56 -0.07 12.97
CA ALA A 415 23.97 -1.05 13.87
C ALA A 415 24.98 -1.53 14.92
N ALA A 416 24.49 -2.23 15.95
CA ALA A 416 25.34 -2.90 16.94
C ALA A 416 26.30 -3.93 16.31
N SER A 417 25.89 -4.52 15.18
CA SER A 417 26.69 -5.44 14.36
C SER A 417 27.87 -4.76 13.65
N ARG A 418 28.00 -3.42 13.76
CA ARG A 418 28.91 -2.57 12.97
C ARG A 418 28.61 -2.56 11.47
N ARG A 419 27.53 -3.17 11.02
CA ARG A 419 27.04 -3.00 9.64
C ARG A 419 26.21 -1.74 9.52
N LEU A 420 26.00 -1.31 8.28
CA LEU A 420 25.13 -0.20 7.95
C LEU A 420 23.67 -0.63 8.09
N GLU A 421 22.92 0.18 8.80
CA GLU A 421 21.48 0.05 8.95
C GLU A 421 20.79 1.13 8.12
N LEU A 422 19.79 0.74 7.34
CA LEU A 422 19.08 1.60 6.39
C LEU A 422 17.68 1.90 6.89
N SER A 423 17.23 3.15 6.81
CA SER A 423 15.89 3.59 7.16
C SER A 423 15.37 4.62 6.14
N PHE A 424 14.05 4.79 6.08
CA PHE A 424 13.36 5.45 4.97
C PHE A 424 12.44 6.58 5.45
N PRO A 425 12.97 7.69 5.97
CA PRO A 425 12.16 8.74 6.60
C PRO A 425 11.13 9.39 5.67
N THR A 426 11.31 9.35 4.35
CA THR A 426 10.35 9.91 3.38
C THR A 426 9.51 8.85 2.66
N PHE A 427 9.52 7.60 3.10
CA PHE A 427 8.79 6.51 2.43
C PHE A 427 7.29 6.82 2.30
N ILE A 428 6.67 7.25 3.40
CA ILE A 428 5.26 7.60 3.45
C ILE A 428 4.92 8.82 2.58
N GLN A 429 5.80 9.83 2.55
CA GLN A 429 5.60 10.98 1.68
C GLN A 429 5.72 10.58 0.19
N LEU A 430 6.70 9.75 -0.15
CA LEU A 430 6.87 9.23 -1.50
C LEU A 430 5.63 8.45 -1.94
N LEU A 431 5.07 7.64 -1.03
CA LEU A 431 3.84 6.88 -1.23
C LEU A 431 2.65 7.77 -1.52
N ALA A 432 2.42 8.80 -0.70
CA ALA A 432 1.37 9.77 -0.93
C ALA A 432 1.53 10.47 -2.30
N ASN A 433 2.74 10.92 -2.62
CA ASN A 433 3.05 11.58 -3.89
C ASN A 433 2.78 10.66 -5.09
N ALA A 434 3.16 9.38 -4.97
CA ALA A 434 2.94 8.41 -6.03
C ALA A 434 1.44 8.10 -6.20
N GLN A 435 0.67 7.96 -5.12
CA GLN A 435 -0.78 7.77 -5.21
C GLN A 435 -1.48 8.96 -5.86
N GLU A 436 -1.09 10.18 -5.47
CA GLU A 436 -1.63 11.41 -6.05
C GLU A 436 -1.31 11.53 -7.54
N THR A 437 -0.06 11.30 -7.91
CA THR A 437 0.41 11.42 -9.30
C THR A 437 -0.26 10.39 -10.22
N THR A 438 -0.43 9.17 -9.72
CA THR A 438 -0.89 8.04 -10.54
C THR A 438 -2.41 7.88 -10.54
N GLY A 439 -3.11 8.53 -9.61
CA GLY A 439 -4.54 8.33 -9.36
C GLY A 439 -4.87 6.94 -8.81
N HIS A 440 -3.85 6.13 -8.48
CA HIS A 440 -4.02 4.83 -7.84
C HIS A 440 -4.03 5.01 -6.32
N VAL A 441 -5.21 5.04 -5.74
CA VAL A 441 -5.35 4.93 -4.29
C VAL A 441 -5.07 3.47 -3.90
N VAL A 442 -3.94 3.22 -3.24
CA VAL A 442 -3.73 1.95 -2.54
C VAL A 442 -4.68 2.00 -1.34
N ARG A 443 -5.85 1.34 -1.48
CA ARG A 443 -7.04 1.42 -0.60
C ARG A 443 -6.83 1.02 0.88
N GLY A 444 -5.61 0.91 1.38
CA GLY A 444 -5.29 0.44 2.73
C GLY A 444 -4.48 1.42 3.57
N ILE A 445 -4.39 2.70 3.19
CA ILE A 445 -3.70 3.70 4.01
C ILE A 445 -4.72 4.75 4.38
N ASN A 446 -5.11 4.74 5.66
CA ASN A 446 -6.06 5.70 6.18
C ASN A 446 -5.44 7.10 6.16
N HIS A 447 -5.86 7.96 5.23
CA HIS A 447 -5.40 9.35 5.11
C HIS A 447 -5.59 10.15 6.42
N MET A 448 -6.59 9.84 7.26
CA MET A 448 -6.72 10.49 8.57
C MET A 448 -5.62 10.09 9.56
N GLY A 449 -5.07 8.88 9.45
CA GLY A 449 -3.92 8.45 10.26
C GLY A 449 -2.65 9.24 9.92
N LEU A 450 -2.44 9.51 8.63
CA LEU A 450 -1.33 10.31 8.11
C LEU A 450 -1.35 11.76 8.61
N GLU A 451 -2.49 12.42 8.54
CA GLU A 451 -2.64 13.83 8.97
C GLU A 451 -2.46 14.00 10.49
N LEU A 452 -3.02 13.08 11.28
CA LEU A 452 -2.84 13.06 12.74
C LEU A 452 -1.38 12.88 13.16
N ARG A 453 -0.59 12.15 12.35
CA ARG A 453 0.81 11.88 12.64
C ARG A 453 1.77 12.96 12.15
N GLN A 454 1.55 13.51 10.95
CA GLN A 454 2.31 14.68 10.48
C GLN A 454 2.19 15.85 11.47
N SER A 455 0.98 16.07 11.99
CA SER A 455 0.71 17.05 13.05
C SER A 455 1.49 16.81 14.34
N SER A 456 1.83 15.55 14.67
CA SER A 456 2.60 15.20 15.88
C SER A 456 4.12 15.21 15.63
N MET A 457 4.60 14.81 14.46
CA MET A 457 6.03 14.90 14.12
C MET A 457 6.50 16.36 13.91
N GLU A 458 5.65 17.24 13.35
CA GLU A 458 5.96 18.67 13.25
C GLU A 458 6.06 19.34 14.63
N GLN A 459 5.27 18.87 15.60
CA GLN A 459 5.32 19.32 17.00
C GLN A 459 6.55 18.79 17.74
N GLU A 460 7.03 17.58 17.45
CA GLU A 460 8.28 17.04 18.01
C GLU A 460 9.52 17.74 17.43
N ALA A 461 9.47 18.20 16.18
CA ALA A 461 10.59 18.93 15.55
C ALA A 461 10.70 20.40 16.01
N THR A 462 9.69 20.95 16.68
CA THR A 462 9.69 22.32 17.24
C THR A 462 10.14 22.40 18.70
N VAL A 463 10.41 21.26 19.34
CA VAL A 463 10.93 21.13 20.71
C VAL A 463 12.42 20.74 20.66
#